data_AF-A0A2S5NNE9-F1
#
_entry.id   AF-A0A2S5NNE9-F1
#
_cell.length_a   1.000
_cell.length_b   1.000
_cell.length_c   1.000
_cell.angle_alpha   90.00
_cell.angle_beta   90.00
_cell.angle_gamma   90.00
#
_symmetry.space_group_name_H-M   'P 1'
#
loop_
_entity.id
_entity.type
_entity.pdbx_description
1 polymer ?
#
loop_
_entity_poly.entity_id
_entity_poly.type
_entity_poly.pdbx_seq_one_letter_code
_entity_poly.pdbx_strand_id
1 'polypeptide(L)'
;MATYAIGDIQGCYHAFQALLARLSFNPQHDQLRLVGDLINRGSGSLEVLRWCFQHQTSVKVVLGNHDLHALAVAHELKKAHKSDTLQ
;
A
#
# COMPACT_ATOMS: atom_id res chain seq x y z
N MET A 1 9.34 -16.81 12.22
CA MET A 1 8.80 -15.44 12.30
C MET A 1 9.81 -14.50 11.66
N ALA A 2 9.58 -14.13 10.42
CA ALA A 2 10.35 -13.09 9.74
C ALA A 2 9.61 -11.75 9.80
N THR A 3 10.34 -10.65 9.70
CA THR A 3 9.77 -9.31 9.52
C THR A 3 10.36 -8.71 8.27
N TYR A 4 9.50 -8.36 7.31
CA TYR A 4 9.90 -7.78 6.04
C TYR A 4 9.60 -6.29 6.04
N ALA A 5 10.53 -5.48 5.55
CA ALA A 5 10.29 -4.09 5.22
C ALA A 5 10.21 -3.96 3.69
N ILE A 6 9.10 -3.43 3.19
CA ILE A 6 8.87 -3.22 1.75
C ILE A 6 8.73 -1.72 1.50
N GLY A 7 9.43 -1.27 0.46
CA GLY A 7 9.39 0.09 -0.07
C GLY A 7 8.03 0.46 -0.68
N ASP A 8 8.04 1.55 -1.43
CA ASP A 8 6.88 2.10 -2.12
C ASP A 8 6.18 1.04 -2.98
N ILE A 9 4.85 0.95 -2.85
CA ILE A 9 4.02 0.05 -3.66
C ILE A 9 3.37 0.81 -4.82
N GLN A 10 2.94 2.05 -4.58
CA GLN A 10 2.39 2.97 -5.57
C GLN A 10 1.34 2.31 -6.47
N GLY A 11 0.38 1.61 -5.87
CA GLY A 11 -0.70 0.93 -6.60
C GLY A 11 -0.25 -0.25 -7.48
N CYS A 12 1.00 -0.73 -7.37
CA CYS A 12 1.52 -1.86 -8.15
C CYS A 12 1.11 -3.21 -7.54
N TYR A 13 -0.20 -3.45 -7.42
CA TYR A 13 -0.77 -4.61 -6.72
C TYR A 13 -0.19 -5.96 -7.18
N HIS A 14 -0.10 -6.20 -8.49
CA HIS A 14 0.41 -7.48 -9.01
C HIS A 14 1.90 -7.70 -8.71
N ALA A 15 2.73 -6.65 -8.81
CA ALA A 15 4.14 -6.73 -8.44
C ALA A 15 4.30 -6.99 -6.94
N PHE A 16 3.47 -6.36 -6.12
CA PHE A 16 3.43 -6.59 -4.68
C PHE A 16 3.05 -8.05 -4.34
N GLN A 17 2.00 -8.60 -4.94
CA GLN A 17 1.63 -10.02 -4.74
C GLN A 17 2.73 -10.98 -5.22
N ALA A 18 3.35 -10.70 -6.37
CA ALA A 18 4.48 -11.50 -6.87
C ALA A 18 5.68 -11.48 -5.92
N LEU A 19 5.98 -10.32 -5.32
CA LEU A 19 7.01 -10.20 -4.30
C LEU A 19 6.68 -11.03 -3.06
N LEU A 20 5.45 -10.92 -2.52
CA LEU A 20 5.03 -11.71 -1.36
C LEU A 20 5.10 -13.22 -1.63
N ALA A 21 4.69 -13.66 -2.83
CA ALA A 21 4.81 -15.05 -3.26
C ALA A 21 6.28 -15.50 -3.30
N ARG A 22 7.18 -14.67 -3.85
CA ARG A 22 8.62 -14.95 -3.88
C ARG A 22 9.22 -15.05 -2.47
N LEU A 23 8.75 -14.24 -1.54
CA LEU A 23 9.16 -14.29 -0.13
C LEU A 23 8.54 -15.48 0.62
N SER A 24 7.58 -16.19 0.02
CA SER A 24 6.74 -17.18 0.72
C SER A 24 6.10 -16.59 1.98
N PHE A 25 5.68 -15.33 1.91
CA PHE A 25 5.14 -14.58 3.05
C PHE A 25 3.90 -15.28 3.62
N ASN A 26 3.91 -15.55 4.93
CA ASN A 26 2.77 -16.13 5.61
C ASN A 26 2.21 -15.15 6.67
N PRO A 27 1.03 -14.54 6.45
CA PRO A 27 0.45 -13.57 7.39
C PRO A 27 0.09 -14.16 8.77
N GLN A 28 0.06 -15.49 8.92
CA GLN A 28 -0.16 -16.14 10.22
C GLN A 28 1.13 -16.23 11.05
N HIS A 29 2.31 -16.12 10.43
CA HIS A 29 3.60 -16.32 11.09
C HIS A 29 4.61 -15.17 10.92
N ASP A 30 4.43 -14.34 9.89
CA ASP A 30 5.33 -13.27 9.52
C ASP A 30 4.68 -11.90 9.70
N GLN A 31 5.51 -10.85 9.63
CA GLN A 31 5.10 -9.46 9.77
C GLN A 31 5.59 -8.64 8.59
N LEU A 32 4.76 -7.68 8.16
CA LEU A 32 5.07 -6.76 7.08
C LEU A 32 5.13 -5.32 7.60
N ARG A 33 6.19 -4.60 7.26
CA ARG A 33 6.33 -3.16 7.49
C ARG A 33 6.35 -2.46 6.13
N LEU A 34 5.29 -1.75 5.82
CA LEU A 34 5.17 -0.93 4.62
C LEU A 34 5.59 0.50 4.96
N VAL A 35 6.57 1.01 4.21
CA VAL A 35 7.22 2.30 4.55
C VAL A 35 6.51 3.53 3.96
N GLY A 36 5.33 3.35 3.37
CA GLY A 36 4.50 4.41 2.81
C GLY A 36 4.35 4.30 1.30
N ASP A 37 3.59 5.25 0.75
CA ASP A 37 3.27 5.35 -0.67
C ASP A 37 2.68 4.03 -1.20
N LEU A 38 1.59 3.60 -0.55
CA LEU A 38 0.86 2.39 -0.91
C LEU A 38 0.11 2.54 -2.24
N ILE A 39 -0.38 3.75 -2.48
CA ILE A 39 -1.31 4.10 -3.56
C ILE A 39 -0.74 5.20 -4.45
N ASN A 40 -1.52 5.54 -5.48
CA ASN A 40 -1.21 6.56 -6.49
C ASN A 40 -0.13 6.06 -7.48
N ARG A 41 -0.05 6.66 -8.67
CA ARG A 41 0.74 6.20 -9.85
C ARG A 41 0.21 4.94 -10.54
N GLY A 42 0.13 3.83 -9.80
CA GLY A 42 -0.34 2.54 -10.32
C GLY A 42 -1.87 2.43 -10.38
N SER A 43 -2.36 1.52 -11.21
CA SER A 43 -3.80 1.28 -11.39
C SER A 43 -4.45 0.46 -10.27
N GLY A 44 -3.66 -0.28 -9.48
CA GLY A 44 -4.15 -1.23 -8.46
C GLY A 44 -4.23 -0.64 -7.04
N SER A 45 -4.46 0.66 -6.90
CA SER A 45 -4.43 1.34 -5.60
C SER A 45 -5.47 0.78 -4.63
N LEU A 46 -6.70 0.53 -5.10
CA LEU A 46 -7.78 0.00 -4.28
C LEU A 46 -7.49 -1.42 -3.80
N GLU A 47 -6.92 -2.26 -4.66
CA GLU A 47 -6.54 -3.63 -4.35
C GLU A 47 -5.44 -3.68 -3.29
N VAL A 48 -4.44 -2.80 -3.38
CA VAL A 48 -3.40 -2.67 -2.35
C VAL A 48 -4.02 -2.32 -1.00
N LEU A 49 -4.90 -1.30 -0.94
CA LEU A 49 -5.55 -0.90 0.31
C LEU A 49 -6.42 -2.02 0.90
N ARG A 50 -7.25 -2.68 0.06
CA ARG A 50 -8.10 -3.81 0.49
C ARG A 50 -7.26 -4.96 1.03
N TRP A 51 -6.16 -5.30 0.35
CA TRP A 51 -5.26 -6.34 0.80
C TRP A 51 -4.62 -5.98 2.14
N CYS A 52 -4.13 -4.75 2.30
CA CYS A 52 -3.54 -4.29 3.57
C CYS A 52 -4.55 -4.35 4.71
N PHE A 53 -5.80 -3.91 4.47
CA PHE A 53 -6.87 -3.94 5.46
C PHE A 53 -7.25 -5.38 5.85
N GLN A 54 -7.36 -6.29 4.88
CA GLN A 54 -7.63 -7.70 5.13
C GLN A 54 -6.55 -8.36 6.01
N HIS A 55 -5.30 -7.92 5.89
CA HIS A 55 -4.14 -8.48 6.60
C HIS A 55 -3.64 -7.59 7.75
N GLN A 56 -4.46 -6.64 8.23
CA GLN A 56 -4.07 -5.60 9.19
C GLN A 56 -3.49 -6.09 10.53
N THR A 57 -3.70 -7.36 10.89
CA THR A 57 -3.10 -7.98 12.09
C THR A 57 -1.61 -8.30 11.91
N SER A 58 -1.15 -8.41 10.65
CA SER A 58 0.22 -8.78 10.27
C SER A 58 0.95 -7.67 9.51
N VAL A 59 0.26 -6.56 9.23
CA VAL A 59 0.77 -5.44 8.43
C VAL A 59 0.81 -4.18 9.29
N LYS A 60 1.97 -3.52 9.31
CA LYS A 60 2.15 -2.19 9.89
C LYS A 60 2.58 -1.22 8.80
N VAL A 61 1.96 -0.05 8.79
CA VAL A 61 2.14 0.96 7.73
C VAL A 61 2.61 2.28 8.35
N VAL A 62 3.60 2.91 7.73
CA VAL A 62 3.88 4.33 7.90
C VAL A 62 3.24 5.08 6.73
N LEU A 63 2.64 6.25 6.97
CA LEU A 63 2.03 7.04 5.90
C LEU A 63 3.09 7.76 5.07
N GLY A 64 3.06 7.55 3.76
CA GLY A 64 3.84 8.30 2.78
C GLY A 64 3.16 9.58 2.33
N ASN A 65 3.85 10.37 1.51
CA ASN A 65 3.32 11.63 0.99
C ASN A 65 2.15 11.41 0.01
N HIS A 66 2.17 10.34 -0.79
CA HIS A 66 1.06 10.02 -1.69
C HIS A 66 -0.19 9.56 -0.91
N ASP A 67 0.00 8.85 0.20
CA ASP A 67 -1.10 8.44 1.08
C ASP A 67 -1.75 9.66 1.76
N LEU A 68 -0.93 10.56 2.31
CA LEU A 68 -1.40 11.81 2.92
C LEU A 68 -2.09 12.72 1.91
N HIS A 69 -1.57 12.79 0.68
CA HIS A 69 -2.21 13.54 -0.40
C HIS A 69 -3.59 12.97 -0.74
N ALA A 70 -3.73 11.65 -0.85
CA ALA A 70 -5.02 11.01 -1.10
C ALA A 70 -6.04 11.30 0.01
N LEU A 71 -5.63 11.27 1.27
CA LEU A 71 -6.47 11.66 2.40
C LEU A 71 -6.91 13.13 2.30
N ALA A 72 -5.99 14.04 1.96
CA ALA A 72 -6.32 15.45 1.78
C ALA A 72 -7.31 15.68 0.63
N VAL A 73 -7.19 14.93 -0.48
CA VAL A 73 -8.13 14.98 -1.59
C VAL A 73 -9.50 14.42 -1.18
N ALA A 74 -9.54 13.29 -0.47
CA ALA A 74 -10.77 12.65 -0.01
C ALA A 74 -11.57 13.53 0.98
N HIS A 75 -10.88 14.37 1.75
CA HIS A 75 -11.49 15.34 2.66
C HIS A 75 -11.65 16.75 2.04
N GLU A 76 -11.52 16.87 0.72
CA GLU A 76 -11.71 18.13 -0.03
C GLU A 76 -10.76 19.28 0.39
N LEU A 77 -9.67 18.97 1.10
CA LEU A 77 -8.65 19.93 1.52
C LEU A 77 -7.68 20.28 0.38
N LYS A 78 -7.58 19.40 -0.62
CA LYS A 78 -6.78 19.60 -1.84
C LYS A 78 -7.54 19.07 -3.06
N LYS A 79 -7.21 19.61 -4.23
CA LYS A 79 -7.69 19.08 -5.52
C LYS A 79 -6.80 17.92 -5.97
N ALA A 80 -7.41 16.92 -6.62
CA ALA A 80 -6.68 15.87 -7.31
C ALA A 80 -5.82 16.46 -8.45
N HIS A 81 -4.62 15.93 -8.62
CA HIS A 81 -3.76 16.21 -9.77
C HIS A 81 -4.16 15.34 -10.96
N LYS A 82 -3.85 15.80 -12.18
CA LYS A 82 -4.13 15.05 -13.42
C LYS A 82 -3.42 13.69 -13.47
N SER A 83 -2.31 13.55 -12.75
CA SER A 83 -1.53 12.32 -12.68
C SER A 83 -1.95 11.38 -11.55
N ASP A 84 -2.96 11.75 -10.75
CA ASP A 84 -3.43 10.92 -9.64
C ASP A 84 -4.26 9.74 -10.17
N THR A 85 -4.07 8.56 -9.57
CA THR A 85 -4.85 7.35 -9.87
C THR A 85 -5.80 6.97 -8.73
N LEU A 86 -6.43 7.98 -8.10
CA LEU A 86 -7.27 7.84 -6.91
C LEU A 86 -8.74 7.45 -7.22
N GLN A 87 -9.00 6.78 -8.34
CA GLN A 87 -10.34 6.39 -8.79
C GLN A 87 -10.73 4.98 -8.34
#